data_AF-A0A3E2HMZ8-F1
#
_entry.id   AF-A0A3E2HMZ8-F1
#
_cell.length_a   1.000
_cell.length_b   1.000
_cell.length_c   1.000
_cell.angle_alpha   90.00
_cell.angle_beta   90.00
_cell.angle_gamma   90.00
#
_symmetry.space_group_name_H-M   'P 1'
#
loop_
_entity.id
_entity.type
_entity.pdbx_description
1 polymer ?
#
loop_
_entity_poly.entity_id
_entity_poly.type
_entity_poly.pdbx_seq_one_letter_code
_entity_poly.pdbx_strand_id
1 'polypeptide(L)'
;MGARGGVVPEGLSGTGRSQVDLDGKRQRPYDTVKPLADDLGLTVDTSCDRDDPKCVKKVVDNYDGPGNILICWEHDALTDIVKKLGDDDAPDYPDDSFNLVWTDPYPHSEITSTTSENCPGLDN
;
A
#
# COMPACT_ATOMS: atom_id res chain seq x y z
N MET A 1 4.55 6.56 -33.76
CA MET A 1 4.29 7.65 -32.80
C MET A 1 2.87 8.13 -32.95
N GLY A 2 2.03 7.90 -31.94
CA GLY A 2 0.65 8.37 -31.92
C GLY A 2 0.13 8.25 -30.50
N ALA A 3 0.46 9.22 -29.64
CA ALA A 3 -0.14 9.34 -28.33
C ALA A 3 -1.62 9.69 -28.52
N ARG A 4 -2.51 8.78 -28.14
CA ARG A 4 -3.94 9.08 -28.02
C ARG A 4 -4.21 9.44 -26.56
N GLY A 5 -4.40 10.72 -26.31
CA GLY A 5 -4.97 11.22 -25.06
C GLY A 5 -6.41 10.74 -24.89
N GLY A 6 -6.81 10.55 -23.63
CA GLY A 6 -8.15 10.12 -23.26
C GLY A 6 -8.47 10.41 -21.79
N VAL A 7 -8.94 11.63 -21.55
CA VAL A 7 -9.97 12.03 -20.57
C VAL A 7 -9.71 11.77 -19.07
N VAL A 8 -9.28 12.81 -18.36
CA VAL A 8 -9.64 13.02 -16.95
C VAL A 8 -10.93 13.84 -16.95
N PRO A 9 -12.07 13.36 -16.45
CA PRO A 9 -13.23 14.21 -16.31
C PRO A 9 -13.08 15.06 -15.04
N GLU A 10 -12.90 16.37 -15.23
CA GLU A 10 -13.25 17.36 -14.19
C GLU A 10 -14.77 17.36 -13.99
N GLY A 11 -15.18 17.12 -12.75
CA GLY A 11 -16.56 17.22 -12.29
C GLY A 11 -16.57 17.62 -10.82
N LEU A 12 -16.39 18.92 -10.55
CA LEU A 12 -16.70 19.51 -9.26
C LEU A 12 -18.22 19.51 -9.04
N SER A 13 -18.64 19.04 -7.86
CA SER A 13 -19.83 19.44 -7.08
C SER A 13 -20.59 18.22 -6.56
N GLY A 14 -20.43 17.95 -5.27
CA GLY A 14 -21.18 16.91 -4.58
C GLY A 14 -20.63 16.68 -3.18
N THR A 15 -21.24 17.30 -2.21
CA THR A 15 -21.13 17.01 -0.77
C THR A 15 -21.06 15.50 -0.53
N GLY A 16 -19.92 15.01 -0.06
CA GLY A 16 -19.78 13.60 0.31
C GLY A 16 -18.35 13.31 0.73
N ARG A 17 -18.10 13.32 2.05
CA ARG A 17 -16.87 12.80 2.64
C ARG A 17 -16.59 11.44 2.01
N SER A 18 -15.44 11.28 1.34
CA SER A 18 -15.02 9.98 0.82
C SER A 18 -15.08 8.97 1.97
N GLN A 19 -15.83 7.92 1.69
CA GLN A 19 -16.30 6.92 2.62
C GLN A 19 -15.13 6.04 3.06
N VAL A 20 -14.32 6.55 3.98
CA VAL A 20 -13.56 5.69 4.89
C VAL A 20 -14.61 5.20 5.86
N ASP A 21 -15.01 3.93 5.79
CA ASP A 21 -15.88 3.36 6.80
C ASP A 21 -15.15 3.47 8.16
N LEU A 22 -15.61 4.41 8.98
CA LEU A 22 -15.00 4.87 10.23
C LEU A 22 -15.17 3.86 11.38
N ASP A 23 -15.01 2.56 11.12
CA ASP A 23 -14.85 1.57 12.19
C ASP A 23 -13.43 1.61 12.80
N GLY A 24 -12.63 2.61 12.45
CA GLY A 24 -11.29 2.89 13.00
C GLY A 24 -10.19 1.93 12.52
N LYS A 25 -10.57 0.71 12.12
CA LYS A 25 -9.64 -0.37 11.73
C LYS A 25 -8.88 -0.08 10.44
N ARG A 26 -9.48 0.65 9.50
CA ARG A 26 -8.86 1.02 8.21
C ARG A 26 -8.19 2.39 8.23
N GLN A 27 -8.40 3.16 9.30
CA GLN A 27 -7.96 4.55 9.38
C GLN A 27 -6.44 4.66 9.54
N ARG A 28 -5.82 3.78 10.34
CA ARG A 28 -4.38 3.88 10.65
C ARG A 28 -3.49 3.66 9.43
N PRO A 29 -3.63 2.58 8.63
CA PRO A 29 -2.80 2.41 7.43
C PRO A 29 -2.99 3.54 6.43
N TYR A 30 -4.23 4.03 6.28
CA TYR A 30 -4.53 5.19 5.44
C TYR A 30 -3.82 6.46 5.92
N ASP A 31 -3.94 6.81 7.20
CA ASP A 31 -3.33 8.00 7.80
C ASP A 31 -1.81 7.96 7.73
N THR A 32 -1.19 6.77 7.78
CA THR A 32 0.26 6.60 7.62
C THR A 32 0.75 7.04 6.24
N VAL A 33 0.05 6.67 5.17
CA VAL A 33 0.49 6.95 3.79
C VAL A 33 -0.07 8.24 3.21
N LYS A 34 -1.16 8.77 3.80
CA LYS A 34 -1.86 9.95 3.28
C LYS A 34 -0.97 11.19 3.13
N PRO A 35 -0.11 11.57 4.10
CA PRO A 35 0.76 12.74 3.95
C PRO A 35 1.74 12.60 2.78
N LEU A 36 2.31 11.41 2.57
CA LEU A 36 3.23 11.15 1.45
C LEU A 36 2.49 11.19 0.12
N ALA A 37 1.29 10.60 0.04
CA ALA A 37 0.47 10.65 -1.17
C ALA A 37 0.10 12.10 -1.53
N ASP A 38 -0.26 12.93 -0.55
CA ASP A 38 -0.57 14.34 -0.77
C ASP A 38 0.64 15.14 -1.28
N ASP A 39 1.83 14.92 -0.72
CA ASP A 39 3.07 15.58 -1.15
C ASP A 39 3.45 15.21 -2.60
N LEU A 40 3.23 13.95 -2.98
CA LEU A 40 3.47 13.45 -4.33
C LEU A 40 2.34 13.76 -5.32
N GLY A 41 1.22 14.35 -4.87
CA GLY A 41 0.04 14.60 -5.70
C GLY A 41 -0.67 13.32 -6.17
N LEU A 42 -0.56 12.25 -5.39
CA LEU A 42 -1.15 10.93 -5.66
C LEU A 42 -2.41 10.70 -4.81
N THR A 43 -3.23 9.74 -5.23
CA THR A 43 -4.36 9.24 -4.44
C THR A 43 -4.01 7.91 -3.79
N VAL A 44 -4.48 7.69 -2.56
CA VAL A 44 -4.36 6.39 -1.89
C VAL A 44 -5.45 5.46 -2.41
N ASP A 45 -5.06 4.30 -2.96
CA ASP A 45 -5.99 3.23 -3.33
C ASP A 45 -6.50 2.53 -2.05
N THR A 46 -7.81 2.45 -1.91
CA THR A 46 -8.52 1.84 -0.77
C THR A 46 -9.55 0.81 -1.23
N SER A 47 -9.41 0.32 -2.47
CA SER A 47 -10.36 -0.58 -3.12
C SER A 47 -10.33 -2.01 -2.57
N CYS A 48 -9.21 -2.43 -1.97
CA CYS A 48 -9.07 -3.75 -1.35
C CYS A 48 -9.50 -3.78 0.11
N ASP A 49 -10.27 -4.81 0.47
CA ASP A 49 -10.63 -5.08 1.86
C ASP A 49 -9.45 -5.62 2.67
N ARG A 50 -9.42 -5.27 3.96
CA ARG A 50 -8.36 -5.62 4.92
C ARG A 50 -8.00 -7.11 4.95
N ASP A 51 -9.00 -7.96 4.77
CA ASP A 51 -8.86 -9.41 4.88
C ASP A 51 -8.77 -10.08 3.49
N ASP A 52 -8.45 -9.31 2.43
CA ASP A 52 -8.32 -9.81 1.03
C ASP A 52 -6.93 -9.51 0.42
N PRO A 53 -5.88 -10.27 0.80
CA PRO A 53 -4.55 -10.14 0.19
C PRO A 53 -4.53 -10.53 -1.30
N LYS A 54 -5.54 -11.27 -1.80
CA LYS A 54 -5.64 -11.60 -3.22
C LYS A 54 -6.06 -10.39 -4.04
N CYS A 55 -6.85 -9.48 -3.47
CA CYS A 55 -7.15 -8.19 -4.11
C CYS A 55 -5.86 -7.39 -4.32
N VAL A 56 -4.99 -7.31 -3.30
CA VAL A 56 -3.71 -6.61 -3.39
C VAL A 56 -2.85 -7.15 -4.53
N LYS A 57 -2.73 -8.48 -4.64
CA LYS A 57 -2.02 -9.10 -5.77
C LYS A 57 -2.57 -8.64 -7.12
N LYS A 58 -3.90 -8.63 -7.29
CA LYS A 58 -4.52 -8.19 -8.56
C LYS A 58 -4.21 -6.73 -8.86
N VAL A 59 -4.17 -5.85 -7.86
CA VAL A 59 -3.82 -4.44 -8.07
C VAL A 59 -2.37 -4.33 -8.51
N VAL A 60 -1.45 -5.03 -7.85
CA VAL A 60 -0.01 -5.06 -8.20
C VAL A 60 0.21 -5.64 -9.60
N ASP A 61 -0.39 -6.79 -9.92
CA ASP A 61 -0.24 -7.44 -11.23
C ASP A 61 -0.78 -6.59 -12.40
N ASN A 62 -1.75 -5.70 -12.13
CA ASN A 62 -2.35 -4.81 -13.14
C ASN A 62 -1.72 -3.41 -13.16
N TYR A 63 -0.76 -3.11 -12.29
CA TYR A 63 -0.09 -1.82 -12.26
C TYR A 63 0.94 -1.75 -13.40
N ASP A 64 0.70 -0.85 -14.36
CA ASP A 64 1.57 -0.59 -15.51
C ASP A 64 2.26 0.81 -15.44
N GLY A 65 2.07 1.50 -14.32
CA GLY A 65 2.65 2.81 -14.06
C GLY A 65 4.16 2.75 -13.78
N PRO A 66 4.87 3.89 -13.92
CA PRO A 66 6.28 3.97 -13.57
C PRO A 66 6.47 4.06 -12.05
N GLY A 67 7.56 3.49 -11.55
CA GLY A 67 7.99 3.64 -10.15
C GLY A 67 7.61 2.45 -9.27
N ASN A 68 7.59 2.68 -7.96
CA ASN A 68 7.35 1.66 -6.95
C ASN A 68 5.93 1.76 -6.40
N ILE A 69 5.39 0.64 -5.95
CA ILE A 69 4.12 0.57 -5.21
C ILE A 69 4.45 0.56 -3.71
N LEU A 70 3.82 1.45 -2.95
CA LEU A 70 3.85 1.40 -1.48
C LEU A 70 2.56 0.77 -0.97
N ILE A 71 2.69 -0.34 -0.23
CA ILE A 71 1.57 -1.05 0.39
C ILE A 71 1.68 -0.85 1.91
N CYS A 72 0.64 -0.31 2.54
CA CYS A 72 0.57 -0.14 3.99
C CYS A 72 -0.64 -0.88 4.56
N TRP A 73 -0.40 -1.74 5.55
CA TRP A 73 -1.41 -2.65 6.08
C TRP A 73 -1.21 -2.94 7.57
N GLU A 74 -2.16 -3.67 8.19
CA GLU A 74 -2.01 -4.25 9.53
C GLU A 74 -0.93 -5.36 9.50
N HIS A 75 -0.06 -5.41 10.52
CA HIS A 75 1.13 -6.30 10.55
C HIS A 75 0.78 -7.77 10.30
N ASP A 76 -0.33 -8.25 10.88
CA ASP A 76 -0.82 -9.62 10.73
C ASP A 76 -1.04 -10.05 9.28
N ALA A 77 -1.29 -9.11 8.36
CA ALA A 77 -1.58 -9.42 6.96
C ALA A 77 -0.39 -9.16 6.01
N LEU A 78 0.70 -8.54 6.47
CA LEU A 78 1.84 -8.23 5.59
C LEU A 78 2.53 -9.50 5.08
N THR A 79 2.75 -10.49 5.93
CA THR A 79 3.29 -11.80 5.53
C THR A 79 2.38 -12.51 4.52
N ASP A 80 1.06 -12.46 4.73
CA ASP A 80 0.10 -13.06 3.79
C ASP A 80 0.09 -12.35 2.44
N ILE A 81 0.22 -11.02 2.41
CA ILE A 81 0.34 -10.25 1.17
C ILE A 81 1.58 -10.69 0.41
N VAL A 82 2.75 -10.75 1.06
CA VAL A 82 4.01 -11.14 0.41
C VAL A 82 3.94 -12.58 -0.15
N LYS A 83 3.35 -13.51 0.60
CA LYS A 83 3.05 -14.87 0.10
C LYS A 83 2.14 -14.89 -1.12
N LYS A 84 1.18 -13.96 -1.21
CA LYS A 84 0.33 -13.84 -2.41
C LYS A 84 1.03 -13.19 -3.57
N LEU A 85 1.99 -12.30 -3.34
CA LEU A 85 2.72 -11.65 -4.42
C LEU A 85 3.63 -12.65 -5.15
N GLY A 86 4.35 -13.50 -4.43
CA GLY A 86 5.16 -14.56 -5.04
C GLY A 86 6.16 -15.31 -4.14
N ASP A 87 6.31 -14.92 -2.88
CA ASP A 87 7.28 -15.52 -1.96
C ASP A 87 6.59 -16.57 -1.07
N ASP A 88 6.61 -17.83 -1.50
CA ASP A 88 6.00 -18.94 -0.76
C ASP A 88 6.63 -19.15 0.64
N ASP A 89 7.87 -18.67 0.85
CA ASP A 89 8.65 -18.78 2.09
C ASP A 89 8.76 -17.42 2.82
N ALA A 90 7.79 -16.51 2.59
CA ALA A 90 7.85 -15.15 3.12
C ALA A 90 8.07 -15.12 4.65
N PRO A 91 8.92 -14.18 5.13
CA PRO A 91 9.17 -14.03 6.55
C PRO A 91 7.92 -13.56 7.31
N ASP A 92 7.89 -13.83 8.62
CA ASP A 92 6.88 -13.29 9.51
C ASP A 92 7.20 -11.81 9.82
N TYR A 93 6.20 -10.94 9.67
CA TYR A 93 6.34 -9.54 10.04
C TYR A 93 6.30 -9.44 11.57
N PRO A 94 7.21 -8.70 12.24
CA PRO A 94 7.25 -8.68 13.70
C PRO A 94 6.01 -8.00 14.30
N ASP A 95 5.29 -8.70 15.18
CA ASP A 95 4.03 -8.23 15.81
C ASP A 95 4.15 -6.87 16.52
N ASP A 96 5.30 -6.62 17.17
CA ASP A 96 5.54 -5.40 17.96
C ASP A 96 6.11 -4.23 17.13
N SER A 97 6.29 -4.41 15.81
CA SER A 97 6.87 -3.41 14.92
C SER A 97 5.80 -2.70 14.09
N PHE A 98 5.91 -1.37 13.98
CA PHE A 98 4.95 -0.53 13.24
C PHE A 98 5.61 0.45 12.26
N ASN A 99 6.93 0.38 12.16
CA ASN A 99 7.83 1.33 11.50
C ASN A 99 8.78 0.67 10.48
N LEU A 100 8.62 -0.64 10.24
CA LEU A 100 9.46 -1.37 9.28
C LEU A 100 8.86 -1.33 7.88
N VAL A 101 9.73 -1.12 6.91
CA VAL A 101 9.43 -1.16 5.48
C VAL A 101 10.20 -2.32 4.86
N TRP A 102 9.48 -3.23 4.23
CA TRP A 102 10.05 -4.33 3.45
C TRP A 102 10.20 -3.92 1.98
N THR A 103 11.37 -4.23 1.40
CA THR A 103 11.62 -4.06 -0.03
C THR A 103 11.49 -5.40 -0.73
N ASP A 104 10.44 -5.51 -1.55
CA ASP A 104 10.06 -6.72 -2.27
C ASP A 104 10.13 -6.49 -3.80
N PRO A 105 11.32 -6.62 -4.42
CA PRO A 105 11.49 -6.36 -5.84
C PRO A 105 10.84 -7.45 -6.70
N TYR A 106 10.37 -7.10 -7.89
CA TYR A 106 9.91 -8.08 -8.88
C TYR A 106 10.99 -9.16 -9.11
N PRO A 107 10.67 -10.47 -9.09
CA PRO A 107 9.34 -11.07 -9.23
C PRO A 107 8.55 -11.27 -7.93
N HIS A 108 8.89 -10.57 -6.85
CA HIS A 108 8.26 -10.67 -5.53
C HIS A 108 8.47 -12.04 -4.88
N SER A 109 9.63 -12.64 -5.11
CA SER A 109 9.98 -13.97 -4.63
C SER A 109 10.77 -13.95 -3.32
N GLU A 110 11.23 -12.79 -2.86
CA GLU A 110 12.03 -12.65 -1.65
C GLU A 110 12.09 -11.18 -1.19
N ILE A 111 11.93 -10.96 0.12
CA ILE A 111 12.23 -9.66 0.75
C ILE A 111 13.74 -9.43 0.79
N THR A 112 14.23 -8.44 0.03
CA THR A 112 15.67 -8.16 -0.12
C THR A 112 16.22 -7.16 0.89
N SER A 113 15.35 -6.38 1.53
CA SER A 113 15.76 -5.39 2.53
C SER A 113 14.63 -5.10 3.52
N THR A 114 15.00 -4.85 4.76
CA THR A 114 14.13 -4.31 5.81
C THR A 114 14.76 -3.03 6.32
N THR A 115 14.04 -1.92 6.19
CA THR A 115 14.46 -0.61 6.69
C THR A 115 13.49 -0.12 7.74
N SER A 116 13.99 0.58 8.75
CA SER A 116 13.15 1.35 9.66
C SER A 116 13.09 2.81 9.20
N GLU A 117 11.95 3.45 9.41
CA GLU A 117 11.78 4.90 9.23
C GLU A 117 12.65 5.73 10.19
N ASN A 118 13.39 5.10 11.12
CA ASN A 118 14.32 5.76 12.06
C ASN A 118 13.67 6.92 12.80
N CYS A 119 12.43 6.70 13.26
CA CYS A 119 11.68 7.69 14.02
C CYS A 119 12.24 7.76 15.45
N PRO A 120 12.87 8.88 15.87
CA PRO A 120 13.48 8.97 17.19
C PRO A 120 12.44 8.68 18.30
N GLY A 121 12.69 7.65 19.10
CA GLY A 121 11.81 7.24 20.21
C GLY A 121 10.79 6.13 19.90
N LEU A 122 10.76 5.59 18.68
CA LEU A 122 10.02 4.37 18.32
C LEU A 122 10.94 3.20 18.00
N ASP A 123 12.13 3.48 17.51
CA ASP A 123 13.18 2.50 17.25
C ASP A 123 13.93 2.21 18.57
N ASN A 124 13.75 1.01 19.14
CA ASN A 124 14.51 0.52 20.30
C ASN A 124 15.39 -0.67 19.91
#